data_AF-A0A8B8F4W7-F1
#
_entry.id   AF-A0A8B8F4W7-F1
#
_cell.length_a   1.000
_cell.length_b   1.000
_cell.length_c   1.000
_cell.angle_alpha   90.00
_cell.angle_beta   90.00
_cell.angle_gamma   90.00
#
_symmetry.space_group_name_H-M   'P 1'
#
loop_
_entity.id
_entity.type
_entity.pdbx_description
1 polymer ?
#
loop_
_entity_poly.entity_id
_entity_poly.type
_entity_poly.pdbx_seq_one_letter_code
_entity_poly.pdbx_strand_id
1 'polypeptide(L)'
;MAIRKKIIYDHNNDRFVGYCDFGGIQVECQETPATEALVFMLVCLNGKWKWPIGYFLQAKSTASIQAGLVTTAITMAHSIGLRIWSVTCDGTSTNYSTMSLLGCKISSCYSEIVEYFLIPEIDQKIRYVPDSCHKLKISSKCFGHLQKV
;
A
#
# COMPACT_ATOMS: atom_id res chain seq x y z
N MET A 1 1.44 6.73 -6.17
CA MET A 1 1.52 8.13 -6.66
C MET A 1 2.20 8.13 -8.01
N ALA A 2 1.69 8.84 -9.01
CA ALA A 2 2.34 8.89 -10.33
C ALA A 2 3.64 9.73 -10.29
N ILE A 3 4.69 9.25 -10.95
CA ILE A 3 5.97 9.95 -11.11
C ILE A 3 6.32 10.08 -12.59
N ARG A 4 7.16 11.05 -12.94
CA ARG A 4 7.63 11.20 -14.32
C ARG A 4 8.59 10.07 -14.64
N LYS A 5 8.25 9.27 -15.66
CA LYS A 5 9.13 8.25 -16.21
C LYS A 5 10.41 8.92 -16.75
N LYS A 6 11.54 8.71 -16.08
CA LYS A 6 12.85 9.21 -16.49
C LYS A 6 13.94 8.35 -15.87
N ILE A 7 14.90 7.95 -16.70
CA ILE A 7 16.13 7.28 -16.24
C ILE A 7 17.22 8.35 -16.21
N ILE A 8 17.95 8.41 -15.09
CA ILE A 8 19.03 9.36 -14.86
C ILE A 8 20.25 8.57 -14.40
N TYR A 9 21.41 8.85 -14.96
CA TYR A 9 22.66 8.30 -14.46
C TYR A 9 23.17 9.18 -13.31
N ASP A 10 23.38 8.55 -12.15
CA ASP A 10 23.91 9.19 -10.95
C ASP A 10 25.43 8.97 -10.91
N HIS A 11 26.17 10.02 -11.24
CA HIS A 11 27.64 10.02 -11.29
C HIS A 11 28.29 9.74 -9.92
N ASN A 12 27.61 10.05 -8.82
CA ASN A 12 28.21 9.91 -7.48
C ASN A 12 28.19 8.45 -7.00
N ASN A 13 27.18 7.69 -7.42
CA ASN A 13 26.96 6.30 -7.02
C ASN A 13 27.19 5.31 -8.17
N ASP A 14 27.71 5.79 -9.31
CA ASP A 14 27.94 5.04 -10.55
C ASP A 14 26.79 4.09 -10.91
N ARG A 15 25.57 4.62 -10.91
CA ARG A 15 24.35 3.81 -11.13
C ARG A 15 23.27 4.55 -11.89
N PHE A 16 22.47 3.79 -12.63
CA PHE A 16 21.25 4.32 -13.24
C PHE A 16 20.09 4.30 -12.23
N VAL A 17 19.39 5.42 -12.12
CA VAL A 17 18.24 5.64 -11.24
C VAL A 17 16.99 5.87 -12.09
N GLY A 18 15.83 5.40 -11.61
CA GLY A 18 14.54 5.55 -12.29
C GLY A 18 13.90 4.24 -12.75
N TYR A 19 14.56 3.11 -12.46
CA TYR A 19 13.98 1.79 -12.62
C TYR A 19 13.10 1.40 -11.43
N CYS A 20 12.29 0.35 -11.61
CA CYS A 20 11.55 -0.25 -10.51
C CYS A 20 12.51 -0.82 -9.48
N ASP A 21 12.26 -0.51 -8.20
CA ASP A 21 13.09 -0.94 -7.08
C ASP A 21 12.20 -1.31 -5.90
N PHE A 22 12.30 -2.59 -5.51
CA PHE A 22 11.60 -3.19 -4.38
C PHE A 22 12.57 -3.60 -3.25
N GLY A 23 13.76 -2.99 -3.17
CA GLY A 23 14.72 -3.23 -2.09
C GLY A 23 15.38 -4.61 -2.16
N GLY A 24 15.70 -5.08 -3.38
CA GLY A 24 16.38 -6.37 -3.60
C GLY A 24 15.45 -7.59 -3.76
N ILE A 25 14.13 -7.40 -3.63
CA ILE A 25 13.14 -8.44 -3.97
C ILE A 25 13.06 -8.51 -5.51
N GLN A 26 13.66 -9.54 -6.11
CA GLN A 26 13.63 -9.75 -7.56
C GLN A 26 12.22 -10.09 -8.03
N VAL A 27 11.46 -9.08 -8.45
CA VAL A 27 10.23 -9.28 -9.22
C VAL A 27 10.39 -8.59 -10.56
N GLU A 28 10.74 -9.40 -11.56
CA GLU A 28 10.82 -9.11 -12.99
C GLU A 28 11.69 -7.91 -13.43
N CYS A 29 12.67 -8.23 -14.29
CA CYS A 29 13.54 -7.35 -15.07
C CYS A 29 13.84 -5.96 -14.47
N GLN A 30 15.02 -5.83 -13.86
CA GLN A 30 15.60 -4.62 -13.26
C GLN A 30 15.66 -3.39 -14.20
N GLU A 31 15.30 -3.57 -15.48
CA GLU A 31 15.31 -2.54 -16.51
C GLU A 31 13.93 -1.90 -16.77
N THR A 32 12.88 -2.27 -16.03
CA THR A 32 11.57 -1.63 -16.19
C THR A 32 11.57 -0.22 -15.58
N PRO A 33 11.31 0.86 -16.36
CA PRO A 33 11.35 2.20 -15.79
C PRO A 33 10.08 2.47 -14.98
N ALA A 34 10.24 3.03 -13.78
CA ALA A 34 9.15 3.26 -12.86
C ALA A 34 8.19 4.36 -13.35
N THR A 35 6.89 4.15 -13.12
CA THR A 35 5.84 5.13 -13.43
C THR A 35 5.14 5.64 -12.18
N GLU A 36 5.30 4.95 -11.06
CA GLU A 36 4.68 5.26 -9.79
C GLU A 36 5.65 5.08 -8.62
N ALA A 37 5.40 5.82 -7.55
CA ALA A 37 6.00 5.61 -6.23
C ALA A 37 4.92 5.11 -5.26
N LEU A 38 5.18 3.98 -4.61
CA LEU A 38 4.43 3.47 -3.47
C LEU A 38 5.09 4.01 -2.20
N VAL A 39 4.35 4.72 -1.36
CA VAL A 39 4.88 5.38 -0.17
C VAL A 39 4.20 4.82 1.07
N PHE A 40 4.99 4.42 2.06
CA PHE A 40 4.53 4.00 3.37
C PHE A 40 4.73 5.12 4.39
N MET A 41 3.71 5.39 5.18
CA MET A 41 3.70 6.48 6.16
C MET A 41 3.08 6.00 7.46
N LEU A 42 3.74 6.28 8.57
CA LEU A 42 3.17 6.13 9.90
C LEU A 42 2.40 7.39 10.26
N VAL A 43 1.16 7.20 10.70
CA VAL A 43 0.27 8.28 11.10
C VAL A 43 -0.14 8.06 12.54
N CYS A 44 0.05 9.07 13.38
CA CYS A 44 -0.38 8.99 14.77
C CYS A 44 -1.91 9.04 14.86
N LEU A 45 -2.50 8.15 15.68
CA LEU A 45 -3.93 8.21 15.98
C LEU A 45 -4.27 9.31 16.99
N ASN A 46 -3.44 9.45 18.04
CA ASN A 46 -3.71 10.35 19.16
C ASN A 46 -2.95 11.69 19.05
N GLY A 47 -2.21 11.90 17.96
CA GLY A 47 -1.30 13.03 17.79
C GLY A 47 -1.39 13.64 16.39
N LYS A 48 -0.56 14.64 16.14
CA LYS A 48 -0.57 15.42 14.88
C LYS A 48 0.62 15.13 13.98
N TRP A 49 1.29 13.99 14.14
CA TRP A 49 2.46 13.65 13.34
C TRP A 49 2.14 12.60 12.28
N LYS A 50 2.84 12.75 11.15
CA LYS A 50 2.85 11.82 10.03
C LYS A 50 4.30 11.69 9.57
N TRP A 51 4.81 10.48 9.46
CA TRP A 51 6.22 10.22 9.14
C TRP A 51 6.33 9.23 7.98
N PRO A 52 6.88 9.62 6.83
CA PRO A 52 7.17 8.68 5.76
C PRO A 52 8.28 7.73 6.22
N ILE A 53 8.04 6.43 6.15
CA ILE A 53 9.00 5.40 6.61
C ILE A 53 9.72 4.71 5.45
N GLY A 54 9.18 4.80 4.24
CA GLY A 54 9.81 4.20 3.07
C GLY A 54 9.02 4.46 1.80
N TYR A 55 9.69 4.31 0.67
CA TYR A 55 9.07 4.36 -0.64
C TYR A 55 9.69 3.31 -1.56
N PHE A 56 8.91 2.87 -2.54
CA PHE A 56 9.30 1.89 -3.55
C PHE A 56 8.89 2.40 -4.92
N LEU A 57 9.80 2.28 -5.89
CA LEU A 57 9.55 2.70 -7.27
C LEU A 57 8.99 1.51 -8.05
N GLN A 58 7.87 1.69 -8.72
CA GLN A 58 7.18 0.61 -9.40
C GLN A 58 6.50 1.09 -10.70
N ALA A 59 6.31 0.16 -11.64
CA ALA A 59 5.49 0.39 -12.83
C ALA A 59 4.10 -0.24 -12.67
N LYS A 60 4.04 -1.44 -12.09
CA LYS A 60 2.82 -2.13 -11.68
C LYS A 60 3.10 -2.82 -10.34
N SER A 61 2.19 -2.68 -9.39
CA SER A 61 2.27 -3.42 -8.13
C SER A 61 1.53 -4.75 -8.25
N THR A 62 2.19 -5.83 -7.85
CA THR A 62 1.52 -7.11 -7.60
C THR A 62 1.08 -7.14 -6.14
N ALA A 63 -0.14 -7.61 -5.89
CA ALA A 63 -0.71 -7.67 -4.54
C ALA A 63 0.15 -8.48 -3.55
N SER A 64 0.85 -9.51 -4.03
CA SER A 64 1.77 -10.31 -3.21
C SER A 64 2.96 -9.52 -2.71
N ILE A 65 3.58 -8.70 -3.58
CA ILE A 65 4.70 -7.82 -3.20
C ILE A 65 4.22 -6.80 -2.17
N GLN A 66 3.08 -6.16 -2.44
CA GLN A 66 2.51 -5.18 -1.51
C GLN A 66 2.20 -5.80 -0.15
N ALA A 67 1.68 -7.02 -0.10
CA ALA A 67 1.42 -7.73 1.16
C ALA A 67 2.72 -7.99 1.93
N GLY A 68 3.78 -8.40 1.24
CA GLY A 68 5.11 -8.55 1.82
C GLY A 68 5.66 -7.23 2.37
N LEU A 69 5.60 -6.16 1.59
CA LEU A 69 6.06 -4.83 2.01
C LEU A 69 5.28 -4.29 3.21
N VAL A 70 3.94 -4.47 3.23
CA VAL A 70 3.09 -4.09 4.37
C VAL A 70 3.50 -4.87 5.62
N THR A 71 3.69 -6.19 5.49
CA THR A 71 4.08 -7.05 6.62
C THR A 71 5.43 -6.62 7.16
N THR A 72 6.43 -6.43 6.30
CA THR A 72 7.77 -5.97 6.68
C THR A 72 7.73 -4.61 7.37
N ALA A 73 6.99 -3.65 6.82
CA ALA A 73 6.86 -2.32 7.43
C ALA A 73 6.25 -2.38 8.83
N ILE A 74 5.28 -3.28 9.03
CA ILE A 74 4.64 -3.46 10.34
C ILE A 74 5.57 -4.16 11.33
N THR A 75 6.25 -5.23 10.92
CA THR A 75 7.23 -5.93 11.76
C THR A 75 8.37 -5.01 12.18
N MET A 76 8.89 -4.18 11.27
CA MET A 76 9.91 -3.18 11.59
C MET A 76 9.41 -2.09 12.54
N ALA A 77 8.16 -1.63 12.40
CA ALA A 77 7.59 -0.68 13.34
C ALA A 77 7.42 -1.31 14.74
N HIS A 78 6.98 -2.56 14.79
CA HIS A 78 6.81 -3.31 16.03
C HIS A 78 8.13 -3.56 16.75
N SER A 79 9.22 -3.85 16.02
CA SER A 79 10.55 -4.06 16.63
C SER A 79 11.11 -2.81 17.33
N ILE A 80 10.68 -1.62 16.90
CA ILE A 80 11.02 -0.33 17.54
C ILE A 80 10.09 -0.02 18.74
N GLY A 81 9.08 -0.86 18.99
CA GLY A 81 8.10 -0.69 20.05
C GLY A 81 6.88 0.14 19.65
N LEU A 82 6.67 0.40 18.35
CA LEU A 82 5.47 1.07 17.87
C LEU A 82 4.31 0.10 17.73
N ARG A 83 3.14 0.52 18.20
CA ARG A 83 1.90 -0.24 18.12
C ARG A 83 1.07 0.19 16.91
N ILE A 84 0.99 -0.65 15.88
CA ILE A 84 0.18 -0.38 14.68
C ILE A 84 -1.24 -0.91 14.88
N TRP A 85 -2.23 -0.03 14.73
CA TRP A 85 -3.64 -0.36 14.92
C TRP A 85 -4.38 -0.67 13.63
N SER A 86 -4.03 0.02 12.55
CA SER A 86 -4.72 -0.11 11.27
C SER A 86 -3.83 0.22 10.09
N VAL A 87 -4.17 -0.35 8.94
CA VAL A 87 -3.63 0.02 7.63
C VAL A 87 -4.72 0.72 6.83
N THR A 88 -4.37 1.87 6.24
CA THR A 88 -5.25 2.65 5.38
C THR A 88 -4.63 2.82 4.01
N CYS A 89 -5.41 2.51 2.97
CA CYS A 89 -5.05 2.75 1.58
C CYS A 89 -6.27 3.12 0.75
N ASP A 90 -6.04 3.56 -0.48
CA ASP A 90 -7.10 3.83 -1.44
C ASP A 90 -7.78 2.53 -1.88
N GLY A 91 -9.01 2.66 -2.39
CA GLY A 91 -9.87 1.53 -2.73
C GLY A 91 -9.59 0.90 -4.10
N THR A 92 -8.34 0.86 -4.54
CA THR A 92 -7.92 0.24 -5.81
C THR A 92 -7.99 -1.29 -5.72
N SER A 93 -8.27 -1.98 -6.83
CA SER A 93 -8.40 -3.44 -6.87
C SER A 93 -7.17 -4.16 -6.32
N THR A 94 -5.96 -3.71 -6.68
CA THR A 94 -4.69 -4.29 -6.19
C THR A 94 -4.57 -4.22 -4.67
N ASN A 95 -4.98 -3.11 -4.05
CA ASN A 95 -4.94 -2.96 -2.60
C ASN A 95 -5.95 -3.87 -1.91
N TYR A 96 -7.15 -4.05 -2.50
CA TYR A 96 -8.11 -5.02 -2.00
C TYR A 96 -7.57 -6.45 -2.07
N SER A 97 -6.96 -6.83 -3.19
CA SER A 97 -6.30 -8.13 -3.32
C SER A 97 -5.18 -8.28 -2.30
N THR A 98 -4.42 -7.22 -2.02
CA THR A 98 -3.36 -7.20 -0.99
C THR A 98 -3.92 -7.49 0.39
N MET A 99 -4.99 -6.79 0.80
CA MET A 99 -5.63 -7.05 2.09
C MET A 99 -6.24 -8.44 2.15
N SER A 100 -6.76 -8.95 1.03
CA SER A 100 -7.28 -10.31 0.95
C SER A 100 -6.19 -11.36 1.14
N LEU A 101 -4.99 -11.14 0.59
CA LEU A 101 -3.82 -12.00 0.79
C LEU A 101 -3.31 -11.97 2.23
N LEU A 102 -3.41 -10.83 2.91
CA LEU A 102 -3.07 -10.71 4.33
C LEU A 102 -4.10 -11.41 5.25
N GLY A 103 -5.29 -11.74 4.74
CA GLY A 103 -6.32 -12.49 5.46
C GLY A 103 -7.64 -11.75 5.69
N CYS A 104 -7.77 -10.50 5.20
CA CYS A 104 -9.04 -9.79 5.27
C CYS A 104 -10.06 -10.38 4.28
N LYS A 105 -11.33 -10.44 4.68
CA LYS A 105 -12.46 -10.83 3.83
C LYS A 105 -13.42 -9.67 3.75
N ILE A 106 -13.37 -8.90 2.65
CA ILE A 106 -14.15 -7.66 2.49
C ILE A 106 -15.18 -7.77 1.35
N SER A 107 -15.05 -8.80 0.50
CA SER A 107 -15.91 -9.02 -0.68
C SER A 107 -16.97 -10.12 -0.46
N SER A 108 -17.04 -10.70 0.73
CA SER A 108 -17.97 -11.77 1.10
C SER A 108 -19.33 -11.22 1.54
N CYS A 109 -20.28 -12.13 1.82
CA CYS A 109 -21.55 -11.77 2.46
C CYS A 109 -21.28 -10.98 3.76
N TYR A 110 -22.18 -10.07 4.14
CA TYR A 110 -22.01 -9.20 5.30
C TYR A 110 -21.68 -9.96 6.60
N SER A 111 -22.21 -11.19 6.75
CA SER A 111 -21.96 -12.08 7.88
C SER A 111 -20.55 -12.67 7.95
N GLU A 112 -19.77 -12.59 6.88
CA GLU A 112 -18.44 -13.22 6.74
C GLU A 112 -17.33 -12.17 6.58
N ILE A 113 -17.63 -10.90 6.84
CA ILE A 113 -16.65 -9.84 6.74
C ILE A 113 -15.63 -10.00 7.86
N VAL A 114 -14.35 -10.01 7.47
CA VAL A 114 -13.21 -10.01 8.38
C VAL A 114 -12.34 -8.82 8.00
N GLU A 115 -12.44 -7.75 8.77
CA GLU A 115 -11.76 -6.47 8.54
C GLU A 115 -10.39 -6.38 9.24
N TYR A 116 -9.87 -7.49 9.74
CA TYR A 116 -8.56 -7.54 10.39
C TYR A 116 -7.73 -8.70 9.87
N PHE A 117 -6.43 -8.59 10.08
CA PHE A 117 -5.47 -9.65 9.85
C PHE A 117 -4.50 -9.73 11.02
N LEU A 118 -3.77 -10.84 11.09
CA LEU A 118 -2.77 -11.12 12.10
C LEU A 118 -1.43 -11.32 11.40
N ILE A 119 -0.38 -10.75 11.98
CA ILE A 119 1.00 -10.98 11.54
C ILE A 119 1.63 -11.94 12.55
N PRO A 120 2.32 -13.00 12.10
CA PRO A 120 3.11 -13.84 13.00
C PRO A 120 4.06 -12.97 13.83
N GLU A 121 4.24 -13.26 15.12
CA GLU A 121 5.04 -12.48 16.09
C GLU A 121 4.35 -11.25 16.72
N ILE A 122 3.19 -10.82 16.19
CA ILE A 122 2.44 -9.68 16.74
C ILE A 122 1.08 -10.18 17.24
N ASP A 123 0.90 -10.25 18.56
CA ASP A 123 -0.38 -10.60 19.20
C ASP A 123 -1.36 -9.42 19.22
N GLN A 124 -1.58 -8.82 18.05
CA GLN A 124 -2.51 -7.72 17.86
C GLN A 124 -3.24 -7.85 16.53
N LYS A 125 -4.57 -7.65 16.60
CA LYS A 125 -5.42 -7.50 15.42
C LYS A 125 -5.16 -6.15 14.77
N ILE A 126 -4.64 -6.18 13.54
CA ILE A 126 -4.44 -4.99 12.71
C ILE A 126 -5.63 -4.88 11.78
N ARG A 127 -6.32 -3.73 11.82
CA ARG A 127 -7.55 -3.52 11.04
C ARG A 127 -7.26 -2.89 9.68
N TYR A 128 -8.00 -3.28 8.67
CA TYR A 128 -8.05 -2.59 7.41
C TYR A 128 -9.11 -1.48 7.45
N VAL A 129 -8.70 -0.24 7.19
CA VAL A 129 -9.58 0.92 7.14
C VAL A 129 -9.46 1.58 5.77
N PRO A 130 -10.40 1.35 4.83
CA PRO A 130 -10.34 1.96 3.52
C PRO A 130 -10.54 3.48 3.59
N ASP A 131 -9.88 4.23 2.72
CA ASP A 131 -10.08 5.68 2.62
C ASP A 131 -11.53 6.02 2.20
N SER A 132 -12.27 6.59 3.15
CA SER A 132 -13.68 6.95 2.97
C SER A 132 -13.88 8.06 1.94
N CYS A 133 -12.95 9.02 1.85
CA CYS A 133 -13.08 10.14 0.91
C CYS A 133 -13.06 9.66 -0.53
N HIS A 134 -12.17 8.71 -0.85
CA HIS A 134 -12.11 8.11 -2.17
C HIS A 134 -13.39 7.35 -2.51
N LYS A 135 -13.95 6.61 -1.55
CA LYS A 135 -15.19 5.85 -1.72
C LYS A 135 -16.41 6.74 -1.95
N LEU A 136 -16.52 7.84 -1.20
CA LEU A 136 -17.58 8.83 -1.39
C LEU A 136 -17.52 9.44 -2.78
N LYS A 137 -16.33 9.82 -3.25
CA LYS A 137 -16.14 10.35 -4.61
C LYS A 137 -16.60 9.37 -5.70
N ILE A 138 -16.35 8.07 -5.54
CA ILE A 138 -16.82 7.05 -6.47
C ILE A 138 -18.35 6.95 -6.44
N SER A 139 -18.95 6.90 -5.24
CA SER A 139 -20.40 6.85 -5.06
C SER A 139 -21.11 8.00 -5.78
N SER A 140 -20.62 9.24 -5.62
CA SER A 140 -21.18 10.40 -6.31
C SER A 140 -21.08 10.31 -7.83
N LYS A 141 -19.98 9.76 -8.38
CA LYS A 141 -19.83 9.54 -9.82
C LYS A 141 -20.82 8.51 -10.34
N CYS A 142 -21.00 7.40 -9.63
CA CYS A 142 -21.98 6.38 -9.99
C CYS A 142 -23.40 6.95 -9.99
N PHE A 143 -23.76 7.71 -8.95
CA PHE A 143 -25.07 8.35 -8.85
C PHE A 143 -25.31 9.35 -10.00
N GLY A 144 -24.33 10.18 -10.35
CA GLY A 144 -24.43 11.09 -11.49
C GLY A 144 -24.52 10.40 -12.86
N HIS A 145 -24.02 9.15 -12.98
CA HIS A 145 -24.21 8.36 -14.20
C HIS A 145 -25.64 7.81 -14.28
N LEU A 146 -26.21 7.36 -13.15
CA LEU A 146 -27.60 6.89 -13.09
C LEU A 146 -28.63 7.96 -13.41
N GLN A 147 -28.34 9.24 -13.12
CA GLN A 147 -29.23 10.35 -13.48
C GLN A 147 -29.19 10.73 -14.98
N LYS A 148 -28.22 10.21 -15.75
CA LYS A 148 -28.07 10.47 -17.18
C LYS A 148 -28.66 9.37 -18.07
N VAL A 149 -29.18 8.31 -17.47
CA VAL A 149 -29.91 7.20 -18.12
C VAL A 149 -31.39 7.39 -17.85
#